data_AF-A0A1I5EK69-F1
#
_entry.id   AF-A0A1I5EK69-F1
#
_cell.length_a   1.000
_cell.length_b   1.000
_cell.length_c   1.000
_cell.angle_alpha   90.00
_cell.angle_beta   90.00
_cell.angle_gamma   90.00
#
_symmetry.space_group_name_H-M   'P 1'
#
loop_
_entity.id
_entity.type
_entity.pdbx_description
1 polymer ?
#
loop_
_entity_poly.entity_id
_entity_poly.type
_entity_poly.pdbx_seq_one_letter_code
_entity_poly.pdbx_strand_id
1 'polypeptide(L)'
;MYTISLNKSFSEQQISLGLSYNYQTYWDQENITYYSVRADKYFSAFGLDNFSLGLSTVRTRYANTGKMSNEILLNLNVPLNQGSVSYNGSYSSGQFNHSTSYYSRLRNNNSYSLSAGFNHGRSGHTRPRISGYYSHLGNMAQTSANISLMQGHYASMGLSASGGMTVTMKGMALHPGGFNGDTRLIVDTDGIADVPIDGGRVKTNRWGVGVVTDVNSYYRNTRANGSNLYR
;
A
#
# COMPACT_ATOMS: atom_id res chain seq x y z
N MET A 1 7.53 -31.56 1.66
CA MET A 1 7.58 -30.09 1.82
C MET A 1 7.63 -29.78 3.31
N TYR A 2 8.54 -28.93 3.74
CA TYR A 2 8.68 -28.52 5.14
C TYR A 2 8.62 -27.00 5.22
N THR A 3 7.80 -26.49 6.14
CA THR A 3 7.71 -25.05 6.42
C THR A 3 7.95 -24.83 7.91
N ILE A 4 8.86 -23.93 8.24
CA ILE A 4 9.12 -23.48 9.60
C ILE A 4 8.85 -21.99 9.62
N SER A 5 8.01 -21.54 10.55
CA SER A 5 7.72 -20.12 10.77
C SER A 5 7.84 -19.81 12.25
N LEU A 6 8.66 -18.82 12.60
CA LEU A 6 8.84 -18.33 13.96
C LEU A 6 8.62 -16.83 13.96
N ASN A 7 7.77 -16.35 14.87
CA ASN A 7 7.58 -14.93 15.13
C ASN A 7 7.70 -14.71 16.64
N LYS A 8 8.63 -13.86 17.06
CA LYS A 8 8.83 -13.51 18.46
C LYS A 8 8.88 -11.99 18.62
N SER A 9 7.99 -11.47 19.45
CA SER A 9 7.99 -10.06 19.85
C SER A 9 8.57 -9.91 21.25
N PHE A 10 9.43 -8.91 21.41
CA PHE A 10 10.05 -8.51 22.66
C PHE A 10 9.53 -7.10 22.99
N SER A 11 8.44 -7.04 23.76
CA SER A 11 7.70 -5.80 24.03
C SER A 11 8.55 -4.76 24.78
N GLU A 12 9.40 -5.18 25.72
CA GLU A 12 10.26 -4.28 26.50
C GLU A 12 11.30 -3.57 25.62
N GLN A 13 11.88 -4.29 24.66
CA GLN A 13 12.88 -3.75 23.74
C GLN A 13 12.26 -3.15 22.47
N GLN A 14 10.94 -3.26 22.30
CA GLN A 14 10.20 -2.88 21.09
C GLN A 14 10.76 -3.53 19.81
N ILE A 15 11.22 -4.79 19.91
CA ILE A 15 11.81 -5.54 18.81
C ILE A 15 10.91 -6.70 18.43
N SER A 16 10.71 -6.91 17.13
CA SER A 16 10.04 -8.09 16.58
C SER A 16 10.98 -8.84 15.64
N LEU A 17 11.09 -10.15 15.84
CA LEU A 17 11.88 -11.05 14.99
C LEU A 17 10.95 -12.04 14.28
N GLY A 18 11.20 -12.24 12.99
CA GLY A 18 10.51 -13.20 12.15
C GLY A 18 11.50 -14.08 11.39
N LEU A 19 11.25 -15.38 11.34
CA LEU A 19 11.94 -16.34 10.50
C LEU A 19 10.89 -17.14 9.74
N SER A 20 11.05 -17.26 8.43
CA SER A 20 10.31 -18.20 7.61
C SER A 20 11.29 -19.01 6.78
N TYR A 21 11.16 -20.32 6.81
CA TYR A 21 11.96 -21.27 6.04
C TYR A 21 11.01 -22.24 5.35
N ASN A 22 11.16 -22.38 4.04
CA ASN A 22 10.39 -23.31 3.24
C ASN A 22 11.34 -24.15 2.39
N TYR A 23 11.13 -25.47 2.46
CA TYR A 23 11.87 -26.46 1.72
C TYR A 23 10.92 -27.36 0.95
N GLN A 24 11.04 -27.36 -0.37
CA GLN A 24 10.22 -28.16 -1.25
C GLN A 24 11.09 -29.11 -2.06
N THR A 25 10.74 -30.39 -1.97
CA THR A 25 11.37 -31.48 -2.71
C THR A 25 10.47 -31.89 -3.85
N TYR A 26 11.06 -32.13 -5.01
CA TYR A 26 10.38 -32.66 -6.19
C TYR A 26 10.98 -34.03 -6.54
N TRP A 27 10.19 -34.89 -7.16
CA TRP A 27 10.65 -36.21 -7.59
C TRP A 27 11.63 -36.13 -8.78
N ASP A 28 11.39 -35.19 -9.69
CA ASP A 28 12.10 -35.10 -10.98
C ASP A 28 12.87 -33.77 -11.18
N GLN A 29 13.01 -32.95 -10.13
CA GLN A 29 13.68 -31.64 -10.20
C GLN A 29 14.47 -31.32 -8.93
N GLU A 30 15.42 -30.38 -9.02
CA GLU A 30 16.16 -29.92 -7.84
C GLU A 30 15.23 -29.30 -6.78
N ASN A 31 15.66 -29.40 -5.52
CA ASN A 31 14.90 -28.87 -4.40
C ASN A 31 14.90 -27.34 -4.39
N ILE A 32 13.73 -26.76 -4.08
CA ILE A 32 13.57 -25.32 -3.87
C ILE A 32 13.75 -25.04 -2.39
N THR A 33 14.59 -24.06 -2.07
CA THR A 33 14.76 -23.58 -0.70
C THR A 33 14.54 -22.08 -0.69
N TYR A 34 13.65 -21.64 0.20
CA TYR A 34 13.36 -20.25 0.48
C TYR A 34 13.57 -20.00 1.96
N TYR A 35 14.31 -18.95 2.32
CA TYR A 35 14.30 -18.46 3.69
C TYR A 35 14.23 -16.95 3.73
N SER A 36 13.50 -16.43 4.71
CA SER A 36 13.44 -15.02 5.03
C SER A 36 13.62 -14.80 6.52
N VAL A 37 14.54 -13.91 6.88
CA VAL A 37 14.73 -13.42 8.23
C VAL A 37 14.32 -11.96 8.25
N ARG A 38 13.58 -11.54 9.27
CA ARG A 38 13.15 -10.16 9.47
C ARG A 38 13.37 -9.77 10.92
N ALA A 39 13.84 -8.55 11.13
CA ALA A 39 13.95 -7.91 12.42
C ALA A 39 13.43 -6.47 12.29
N ASP A 40 12.44 -6.11 13.09
CA ASP A 40 11.90 -4.76 13.17
C ASP A 40 12.10 -4.21 14.57
N LYS A 41 12.47 -2.95 14.66
CA LYS A 41 12.60 -2.23 15.93
C LYS A 41 11.86 -0.90 15.86
N TYR A 42 11.08 -0.62 16.89
CA TYR A 42 10.55 0.72 17.11
C TYR A 42 11.38 1.46 18.15
N PHE A 43 11.48 2.78 18.00
CA PHE A 43 12.19 3.63 18.94
C PHE A 43 11.71 5.09 18.82
N SER A 44 12.00 5.89 19.83
CA SER A 44 11.82 7.34 19.82
C SER A 44 13.18 8.03 19.73
N ALA A 45 13.27 9.08 18.91
CA ALA A 45 14.49 9.85 18.72
C ALA A 45 14.15 11.28 18.29
N PHE A 46 15.00 12.26 18.64
CA PHE A 46 14.84 13.66 18.20
C PHE A 46 13.48 14.31 18.51
N GLY A 47 12.83 13.92 19.61
CA GLY A 47 11.52 14.43 20.00
C GLY A 47 10.35 13.92 19.14
N LEU A 48 10.61 12.93 18.29
CA LEU A 48 9.61 12.21 17.52
C LEU A 48 9.50 10.78 18.08
N ASP A 49 8.26 10.30 18.18
CA ASP A 49 7.97 8.94 18.61
C ASP A 49 7.71 8.04 17.40
N ASN A 50 7.76 6.71 17.62
CA ASN A 50 7.35 5.71 16.64
C ASN A 50 8.21 5.65 15.36
N PHE A 51 9.52 5.90 15.45
CA PHE A 51 10.43 5.47 14.39
C PHE A 51 10.35 3.97 14.24
N SER A 52 10.53 3.48 13.01
CA SER A 52 10.58 2.06 12.71
C SER A 52 11.78 1.75 11.84
N LEU A 53 12.59 0.80 12.28
CA LEU A 53 13.73 0.26 11.53
C LEU A 53 13.48 -1.22 11.28
N GLY A 54 13.29 -1.59 10.02
CA GLY A 54 13.18 -2.96 9.56
C GLY A 54 14.43 -3.38 8.82
N LEU A 55 14.98 -4.53 9.18
CA LEU A 55 15.99 -5.24 8.42
C LEU A 55 15.41 -6.59 8.02
N SER A 56 15.46 -6.94 6.74
CA SER A 56 15.12 -8.27 6.27
C SER A 56 16.16 -8.80 5.31
N THR A 57 16.30 -10.11 5.27
CA THR A 57 17.05 -10.80 4.23
C THR A 57 16.25 -11.97 3.72
N VAL A 58 16.29 -12.15 2.41
CA VAL A 58 15.65 -13.26 1.72
C VAL A 58 16.70 -13.96 0.88
N ARG A 59 16.71 -15.29 0.92
CA ARG A 59 17.43 -16.11 -0.04
C ARG A 59 16.47 -17.05 -0.72
N THR A 60 16.60 -17.15 -2.03
CA THR A 60 15.85 -18.11 -2.84
C THR A 60 16.81 -18.89 -3.73
N ARG A 61 16.68 -20.22 -3.70
CA ARG A 61 17.34 -21.13 -4.65
C ARG A 61 16.31 -21.62 -5.66
N TYR A 62 16.54 -21.34 -6.94
CA TYR A 62 15.64 -21.77 -8.02
C TYR A 62 16.03 -23.17 -8.52
N ALA A 63 15.05 -24.09 -8.52
CA ALA A 63 15.24 -25.49 -8.95
C ALA A 63 15.86 -25.64 -10.35
N ASN A 64 15.41 -24.84 -11.32
CA ASN A 64 15.82 -25.03 -12.72
C ASN A 64 17.23 -24.52 -13.05
N THR A 65 17.85 -23.70 -12.19
CA THR A 65 19.15 -23.08 -12.52
C THR A 65 20.21 -23.26 -11.44
N GLY A 66 19.84 -23.77 -10.26
CA GLY A 66 20.72 -23.83 -9.08
C GLY A 66 21.16 -22.44 -8.57
N LYS A 67 20.74 -21.34 -9.21
CA LYS A 67 21.16 -19.99 -8.89
C LYS A 67 20.57 -19.57 -7.54
N MET A 68 21.44 -19.03 -6.70
CA MET A 68 21.07 -18.41 -5.43
C MET A 68 20.88 -16.91 -5.64
N SER A 69 19.70 -16.41 -5.30
CA SER A 69 19.44 -14.98 -5.20
C SER A 69 19.39 -14.59 -3.73
N ASN A 70 20.18 -13.60 -3.35
CA ASN A 70 20.21 -13.05 -2.00
C ASN A 70 19.74 -11.61 -2.08
N GLU A 71 18.81 -11.25 -1.21
CA GLU A 71 18.35 -9.90 -1.02
C GLU A 71 18.48 -9.50 0.44
N ILE A 72 18.98 -8.31 0.68
CA ILE A 72 18.98 -7.66 1.99
C ILE A 72 18.23 -6.35 1.82
N LEU A 73 17.26 -6.09 2.69
CA LEU A 73 16.45 -4.87 2.68
C LEU A 73 16.54 -4.21 4.04
N LEU A 74 16.80 -2.91 4.04
CA LEU A 74 16.80 -2.03 5.19
C LEU A 74 15.75 -0.95 4.94
N ASN A 75 14.78 -0.83 5.83
CA ASN A 75 13.75 0.20 5.77
C ASN A 75 13.76 0.99 7.08
N LEU A 76 13.91 2.30 6.98
CA LEU A 76 13.72 3.22 8.09
C LEU A 76 12.50 4.08 7.76
N ASN A 77 11.50 4.13 8.63
CA ASN A 77 10.36 5.02 8.47
C ASN A 77 10.20 5.93 9.70
N VAL A 78 10.06 7.22 9.41
CA VAL A 78 9.94 8.33 10.35
C VAL A 78 8.55 8.94 10.17
N PRO A 79 7.66 8.80 11.17
CA PRO A 79 6.36 9.45 11.12
C PRO A 79 6.50 10.96 11.31
N LEU A 80 5.66 11.71 10.61
CA LEU A 80 5.49 13.16 10.72
C LEU A 80 4.01 13.47 10.96
N ASN A 81 3.69 14.68 11.39
CA ASN A 81 2.30 15.05 11.74
C ASN A 81 1.26 14.83 10.61
N GLN A 82 1.66 15.04 9.35
CA GLN A 82 0.76 14.91 8.18
C GLN A 82 1.33 13.93 7.13
N GLY A 83 2.27 13.07 7.50
CA GLY A 83 2.96 12.19 6.55
C GLY A 83 4.01 11.30 7.18
N SER A 84 4.88 10.75 6.35
CA SER A 84 6.08 10.03 6.80
C SER A 84 7.21 10.20 5.80
N VAL A 85 8.43 10.15 6.31
CA VAL A 85 9.64 10.01 5.49
C VAL A 85 10.15 8.60 5.69
N SER A 86 10.47 7.92 4.61
CA SER A 86 11.06 6.60 4.63
C SER A 86 12.35 6.56 3.84
N TYR A 87 13.31 5.77 4.31
CA TYR A 87 14.52 5.43 3.60
C TYR A 87 14.55 3.93 3.39
N ASN A 88 14.86 3.50 2.17
CA ASN A 88 14.91 2.12 1.73
C ASN A 88 16.28 1.88 1.12
N GLY A 89 17.08 1.02 1.75
CA GLY A 89 18.28 0.45 1.16
C GLY A 89 18.01 -1.00 0.81
N SER A 90 18.35 -1.44 -0.40
CA SER A 90 18.36 -2.86 -0.72
C SER A 90 19.61 -3.27 -1.46
N TYR A 91 20.05 -4.50 -1.22
CA TYR A 91 21.14 -5.13 -1.94
C TYR A 91 20.62 -6.44 -2.52
N SER A 92 20.65 -6.56 -3.85
CA SER A 92 20.23 -7.77 -4.55
C SER A 92 21.18 -8.07 -5.70
N SER A 93 21.71 -9.30 -5.75
CA SER A 93 22.50 -9.81 -6.88
C SER A 93 23.65 -8.88 -7.35
N GLY A 94 24.34 -8.21 -6.43
CA GLY A 94 25.46 -7.31 -6.73
C GLY A 94 25.07 -5.87 -7.09
N GLN A 95 23.79 -5.50 -6.94
CA GLN A 95 23.28 -4.15 -7.11
C GLN A 95 22.76 -3.62 -5.78
N PHE A 96 23.17 -2.41 -5.44
CA PHE A 96 22.65 -1.61 -4.33
C PHE A 96 21.63 -0.62 -4.87
N ASN A 97 20.52 -0.49 -4.17
CA ASN A 97 19.50 0.51 -4.42
C ASN A 97 19.28 1.29 -3.13
N HIS A 98 19.31 2.61 -3.23
CA HIS A 98 19.03 3.52 -2.13
C HIS A 98 17.92 4.44 -2.56
N SER A 99 16.86 4.58 -1.76
CA SER A 99 15.78 5.50 -2.05
C SER A 99 15.20 6.12 -0.79
N THR A 100 14.96 7.41 -0.85
CA THR A 100 14.24 8.18 0.16
C THR A 100 12.89 8.55 -0.39
N SER A 101 11.83 8.31 0.36
CA SER A 101 10.45 8.57 -0.05
C SER A 101 9.73 9.38 1.00
N TYR A 102 9.04 10.42 0.56
CA TYR A 102 8.11 11.20 1.36
C TYR A 102 6.69 10.83 0.98
N TYR A 103 5.85 10.59 1.98
CA TYR A 103 4.43 10.29 1.81
C TYR A 103 3.62 11.26 2.65
N SER A 104 2.51 11.76 2.12
CA SER A 104 1.57 12.58 2.88
C SER A 104 0.14 12.32 2.45
N ARG A 105 -0.78 12.46 3.41
CA ARG A 105 -2.21 12.47 3.18
C ARG A 105 -2.70 13.91 3.26
N LEU A 106 -3.33 14.35 2.19
CA LEU A 106 -3.98 15.66 2.11
C LEU A 106 -5.43 15.55 2.59
N ARG A 107 -6.03 16.69 2.92
CA ARG A 107 -7.49 16.79 3.11
C ARG A 107 -8.18 16.37 1.80
N ASN A 108 -9.34 15.70 1.90
CA ASN A 108 -10.15 15.17 0.78
C ASN A 108 -9.66 13.85 0.17
N ASN A 109 -9.23 12.90 1.02
CA ASN A 109 -8.91 11.52 0.63
C ASN A 109 -7.87 11.42 -0.51
N ASN A 110 -6.95 12.38 -0.50
CA ASN A 110 -5.84 12.46 -1.42
C ASN A 110 -4.57 11.99 -0.74
N SER A 111 -3.77 11.19 -1.43
CA SER A 111 -2.43 10.85 -0.96
C SER A 111 -1.44 10.97 -2.10
N TYR A 112 -0.22 11.33 -1.74
CA TYR A 112 0.89 11.36 -2.68
C TYR A 112 2.13 10.78 -2.01
N SER A 113 2.97 10.16 -2.84
CA SER A 113 4.34 9.83 -2.46
C SER A 113 5.30 10.30 -3.54
N LEU A 114 6.44 10.81 -3.09
CA LEU A 114 7.56 11.15 -3.95
C LEU A 114 8.77 10.38 -3.44
N SER A 115 9.47 9.72 -4.33
CA SER A 115 10.66 8.93 -4.03
C SER A 115 11.80 9.36 -4.94
N ALA A 116 12.97 9.56 -4.35
CA ALA A 116 14.20 9.82 -5.06
C ALA A 116 15.28 8.87 -4.55
N GLY A 117 16.10 8.35 -5.46
CA GLY A 117 17.06 7.34 -5.13
C GLY A 117 18.11 7.16 -6.21
N PHE A 118 18.96 6.16 -6.03
CA PHE A 118 19.97 5.79 -7.00
C PHE A 118 20.30 4.31 -6.88
N ASN A 119 20.57 3.71 -8.04
CA ASN A 119 21.06 2.34 -8.14
C ASN A 119 22.55 2.37 -8.50
N HIS A 120 23.36 1.55 -7.85
CA HIS A 120 24.76 1.35 -8.21
C HIS A 120 25.17 -0.12 -8.05
N GLY A 121 26.05 -0.64 -8.91
CA GLY A 121 26.55 -2.02 -8.82
C GLY A 121 26.54 -2.78 -10.15
N ARG A 122 27.34 -3.85 -10.22
CA ARG A 122 27.74 -4.59 -11.44
C ARG A 122 28.19 -3.67 -12.58
N SER A 123 29.43 -3.19 -12.47
CA SER A 123 30.21 -2.55 -13.56
C SER A 123 29.59 -1.31 -14.25
N GLY A 124 28.60 -0.65 -13.64
CA GLY A 124 27.90 0.49 -14.23
C GLY A 124 27.94 1.76 -13.39
N HIS A 125 27.71 2.88 -14.06
CA HIS A 125 27.51 4.21 -13.47
C HIS A 125 26.31 4.22 -12.50
N THR A 126 26.40 5.06 -11.46
CA THR A 126 25.26 5.37 -10.58
C THR A 126 24.09 5.88 -11.42
N ARG A 127 22.91 5.28 -11.25
CA ARG A 127 21.69 5.66 -11.95
C ARG A 127 20.69 6.27 -10.99
N PRO A 128 20.58 7.60 -10.93
CA PRO A 128 19.49 8.29 -10.26
C PRO A 128 18.12 7.80 -10.74
N ARG A 129 17.19 7.68 -9.80
CA ARG A 129 15.79 7.34 -10.02
C ARG A 129 14.91 8.31 -9.27
N ILE A 130 13.85 8.77 -9.92
CA ILE A 130 12.78 9.56 -9.31
C ILE A 130 11.46 8.89 -9.63
N SER A 131 10.57 8.77 -8.67
CA SER A 131 9.20 8.33 -8.90
C SER A 131 8.20 9.09 -8.05
N GLY A 132 7.05 9.38 -8.62
CA GLY A 132 5.92 9.99 -7.94
C GLY A 132 4.68 9.11 -8.07
N TYR A 133 3.85 9.12 -7.04
CA TYR A 133 2.55 8.46 -7.04
C TYR A 133 1.53 9.42 -6.43
N TYR A 134 0.36 9.50 -7.03
CA TYR A 134 -0.79 10.25 -6.53
C TYR A 134 -2.01 9.35 -6.58
N SER A 135 -2.82 9.39 -5.53
CA SER A 135 -4.09 8.67 -5.45
C SER A 135 -5.17 9.61 -4.92
N HIS A 136 -6.31 9.61 -5.59
CA HIS A 136 -7.52 10.31 -5.17
C HIS A 136 -8.65 9.29 -5.04
N LEU A 137 -9.18 9.17 -3.84
CA LEU A 137 -10.40 8.40 -3.58
C LEU A 137 -11.59 9.36 -3.61
N GLY A 138 -12.25 9.43 -4.76
CA GLY A 138 -13.45 10.23 -4.97
C GLY A 138 -14.72 9.51 -4.53
N ASN A 139 -15.85 10.22 -4.63
CA ASN A 139 -17.19 9.68 -4.37
C ASN A 139 -17.74 8.79 -5.50
N MET A 140 -17.18 8.89 -6.71
CA MET A 140 -17.64 8.14 -7.90
C MET A 140 -16.61 7.13 -8.40
N ALA A 141 -15.33 7.36 -8.16
CA ALA A 141 -14.22 6.55 -8.64
C ALA A 141 -12.99 6.75 -7.75
N GLN A 142 -12.15 5.73 -7.64
CA GLN A 142 -10.77 5.85 -7.21
C GLN A 142 -9.89 6.07 -8.43
N THR A 143 -9.02 7.06 -8.38
CA THR A 143 -8.08 7.37 -9.46
C THR A 143 -6.66 7.41 -8.93
N SER A 144 -5.69 6.99 -9.74
CA SER A 144 -4.29 7.13 -9.41
C SER A 144 -3.45 7.48 -10.62
N ALA A 145 -2.32 8.13 -10.34
CA ALA A 145 -1.32 8.49 -11.33
C ALA A 145 0.06 8.13 -10.78
N ASN A 146 0.92 7.57 -11.62
CA ASN A 146 2.29 7.25 -11.26
C ASN A 146 3.25 7.72 -12.35
N ILE A 147 4.41 8.21 -11.94
CA ILE A 147 5.52 8.56 -12.82
C ILE A 147 6.78 7.93 -12.27
N SER A 148 7.63 7.38 -13.13
CA SER A 148 8.93 6.86 -12.73
C SER A 148 9.96 7.08 -13.84
N LEU A 149 11.08 7.67 -13.46
CA LEU A 149 12.21 8.02 -14.31
C LEU A 149 13.46 7.37 -13.72
N MET A 150 14.22 6.65 -14.53
CA MET A 150 15.52 6.11 -14.15
C MET A 150 16.55 6.46 -15.23
N GLN A 151 17.60 7.17 -14.83
CA GLN A 151 18.58 7.72 -15.76
C GLN A 151 19.21 6.61 -16.62
N GLY A 152 19.19 6.81 -17.94
CA GLY A 152 19.78 5.88 -18.90
C GLY A 152 19.07 4.53 -18.99
N HIS A 153 17.82 4.42 -18.52
CA HIS A 153 17.08 3.16 -18.59
C HIS A 153 15.62 3.31 -19.03
N TYR A 154 14.80 4.11 -18.34
CA TYR A 154 13.39 4.29 -18.73
C TYR A 154 12.79 5.58 -18.19
N ALA A 155 11.74 6.01 -18.88
CA ALA A 155 10.76 6.98 -18.39
C ALA A 155 9.38 6.36 -18.58
N SER A 156 8.55 6.35 -17.53
CA SER A 156 7.23 5.74 -17.54
C SER A 156 6.22 6.59 -16.79
N MET A 157 4.99 6.59 -17.29
CA MET A 157 3.84 7.23 -16.66
C MET A 157 2.65 6.29 -16.78
N GLY A 158 1.85 6.19 -15.72
CA GLY A 158 0.62 5.41 -15.68
C GLY A 158 -0.51 6.20 -15.06
N LEU A 159 -1.72 5.98 -15.56
CA LEU A 159 -2.96 6.50 -15.01
C LEU A 159 -3.91 5.32 -14.83
N SER A 160 -4.64 5.30 -13.71
CA SER A 160 -5.67 4.30 -13.47
C SER A 160 -6.90 4.93 -12.86
N ALA A 161 -8.06 4.37 -13.20
CA ALA A 161 -9.34 4.72 -12.62
C ALA A 161 -10.13 3.44 -12.39
N SER A 162 -10.64 3.25 -11.18
CA SER A 162 -11.45 2.10 -10.79
C SER A 162 -12.69 2.56 -10.04
N GLY A 163 -13.82 1.92 -10.31
CA GLY A 163 -15.09 2.24 -9.67
C GLY A 163 -16.13 1.20 -10.01
N GLY A 164 -17.36 1.45 -9.56
CA GLY A 164 -18.51 0.65 -9.92
C GLY A 164 -19.72 1.53 -10.17
N MET A 165 -20.70 0.94 -10.85
CA MET A 165 -22.00 1.54 -11.10
C MET A 165 -23.07 0.59 -10.57
N THR A 166 -23.94 1.09 -9.70
CA THR A 166 -25.12 0.35 -9.26
C THR A 166 -26.33 0.93 -9.95
N VAL A 167 -27.13 0.08 -10.58
CA VAL A 167 -28.35 0.44 -11.33
C VAL A 167 -29.52 -0.34 -10.75
N THR A 168 -30.61 0.37 -10.46
CA THR A 168 -31.88 -0.21 -10.01
C THR A 168 -33.04 0.47 -10.72
N MET A 169 -34.24 -0.07 -10.58
CA MET A 169 -35.47 0.59 -11.06
C MET A 169 -35.73 1.95 -10.40
N LYS A 170 -35.12 2.24 -9.25
CA LYS A 170 -35.29 3.50 -8.51
C LYS A 170 -34.19 4.52 -8.81
N GLY A 171 -33.14 4.14 -9.55
CA GLY A 171 -32.06 5.05 -9.91
C GLY A 171 -30.72 4.36 -10.09
N MET A 172 -29.73 5.15 -10.48
CA MET A 172 -28.36 4.72 -10.69
C MET A 172 -27.37 5.67 -10.03
N ALA A 173 -26.25 5.14 -9.53
CA ALA A 173 -25.15 5.96 -9.05
C ALA A 173 -23.79 5.26 -9.23
N LEU A 174 -22.77 6.08 -9.45
CA LEU A 174 -21.36 5.67 -9.45
C LEU A 174 -20.83 5.65 -8.02
N HIS A 175 -19.83 4.81 -7.77
CA HIS A 175 -19.16 4.71 -6.48
C HIS A 175 -17.69 4.26 -6.67
N PRO A 176 -16.76 4.55 -5.74
CA PRO A 176 -15.32 4.31 -5.89
C PRO A 176 -14.87 2.84 -5.96
N GLY A 177 -15.79 1.91 -6.16
CA GLY A 177 -15.55 0.47 -6.08
C GLY A 177 -15.91 -0.07 -4.69
N GLY A 178 -15.46 -1.28 -4.39
CA GLY A 178 -15.80 -2.09 -3.22
C GLY A 178 -15.56 -3.56 -3.57
N PHE A 179 -15.56 -4.47 -2.60
CA PHE A 179 -15.34 -5.88 -2.95
C PHE A 179 -16.52 -6.43 -3.76
N ASN A 180 -16.20 -7.25 -4.76
CA ASN A 180 -17.21 -7.95 -5.53
C ASN A 180 -17.92 -8.96 -4.62
N GLY A 181 -19.25 -8.92 -4.58
CA GLY A 181 -20.05 -9.77 -3.71
C GLY A 181 -20.47 -9.12 -2.38
N ASP A 182 -19.98 -7.91 -2.07
CA ASP A 182 -20.38 -7.20 -0.85
C ASP A 182 -21.76 -6.56 -0.95
N THR A 183 -22.38 -6.37 0.22
CA THR A 183 -23.62 -5.61 0.37
C THR A 183 -23.39 -4.15 -0.05
N ARG A 184 -24.31 -3.61 -0.85
CA ARG A 184 -24.32 -2.19 -1.26
C ARG A 184 -25.61 -1.55 -0.76
N LEU A 185 -25.49 -0.36 -0.18
CA LEU A 185 -26.64 0.41 0.30
C LEU A 185 -26.87 1.60 -0.63
N ILE A 186 -28.06 1.65 -1.22
CA ILE A 186 -28.49 2.79 -2.04
C ILE A 186 -29.24 3.76 -1.13
N VAL A 187 -28.88 5.03 -1.21
CA VAL A 187 -29.53 6.13 -0.51
C VAL A 187 -30.20 7.02 -1.54
N ASP A 188 -31.45 7.34 -1.28
CA ASP A 188 -32.24 8.29 -2.04
C ASP A 188 -32.57 9.47 -1.12
N THR A 189 -32.28 10.68 -1.59
CA THR A 189 -32.55 11.94 -0.89
C THR A 189 -33.64 12.75 -1.59
N ASP A 190 -34.58 12.08 -2.25
CA ASP A 190 -35.77 12.67 -2.90
C ASP A 190 -35.38 13.79 -3.89
N GLY A 191 -34.37 13.50 -4.72
CA GLY A 191 -33.86 14.41 -5.74
C GLY A 191 -32.84 15.46 -5.25
N ILE A 192 -32.50 15.51 -3.96
CA ILE A 192 -31.52 16.50 -3.45
C ILE A 192 -30.09 16.04 -3.74
N ALA A 193 -29.38 16.75 -4.61
CA ALA A 193 -27.99 16.47 -4.95
C ALA A 193 -26.99 16.87 -3.85
N ASP A 194 -25.77 16.31 -3.92
CA ASP A 194 -24.61 16.64 -3.08
C ASP A 194 -24.80 16.43 -1.57
N VAL A 195 -25.78 15.62 -1.16
CA VAL A 195 -25.98 15.27 0.25
C VAL A 195 -24.84 14.34 0.69
N PRO A 196 -24.01 14.75 1.68
CA PRO A 196 -22.90 13.92 2.15
C PRO A 196 -23.44 12.76 3.00
N ILE A 197 -23.05 11.55 2.62
CA ILE A 197 -23.39 10.30 3.29
C ILE A 197 -22.08 9.65 3.74
N ASP A 198 -22.13 8.89 4.84
CA ASP A 198 -20.99 8.12 5.35
C ASP A 198 -19.76 8.99 5.65
N GLY A 199 -19.98 10.05 6.45
CA GLY A 199 -18.92 11.01 6.80
C GLY A 199 -18.41 11.85 5.62
N GLY A 200 -19.17 11.94 4.52
CA GLY A 200 -18.79 12.69 3.32
C GLY A 200 -18.00 11.87 2.30
N ARG A 201 -17.81 10.57 2.53
CA ARG A 201 -17.16 9.64 1.60
C ARG A 201 -18.00 9.39 0.35
N VAL A 202 -19.32 9.46 0.48
CA VAL A 202 -20.29 9.34 -0.61
C VAL A 202 -21.08 10.66 -0.68
N LYS A 203 -21.42 11.09 -1.90
CA LYS A 203 -22.38 12.17 -2.11
C LYS A 203 -23.44 11.71 -3.08
N THR A 204 -24.68 12.15 -2.87
CA THR A 204 -25.75 11.91 -3.82
C THR A 204 -25.48 12.61 -5.14
N ASN A 205 -25.78 11.95 -6.24
CA ASN A 205 -25.64 12.52 -7.57
C ASN A 205 -26.76 13.54 -7.86
N ARG A 206 -26.80 14.07 -9.09
CA ARG A 206 -27.80 15.06 -9.54
C ARG A 206 -29.27 14.62 -9.37
N TRP A 207 -29.52 13.33 -9.20
CA TRP A 207 -30.86 12.76 -9.01
C TRP A 207 -31.15 12.41 -7.54
N GLY A 208 -30.29 12.81 -6.60
CA GLY A 208 -30.45 12.46 -5.18
C GLY A 208 -30.06 11.02 -4.83
N VAL A 209 -29.37 10.30 -5.72
CA VAL A 209 -29.01 8.89 -5.49
C VAL A 209 -27.52 8.76 -5.15
N GLY A 210 -27.21 8.05 -4.06
CA GLY A 210 -25.85 7.71 -3.63
C GLY A 210 -25.72 6.23 -3.32
N VAL A 211 -24.52 5.66 -3.51
CA VAL A 211 -24.24 4.25 -3.20
C VAL A 211 -23.10 4.16 -2.20
N VAL A 212 -23.37 3.51 -1.08
CA VAL A 212 -22.35 3.17 -0.07
C VAL A 212 -21.86 1.76 -0.34
N THR A 213 -20.57 1.65 -0.59
CA THR A 213 -19.81 0.40 -0.70
C THR A 213 -18.95 0.21 0.55
N ASP A 214 -18.62 -1.04 0.88
CA ASP A 214 -18.02 -1.45 2.16
C ASP A 214 -19.02 -1.47 3.34
N VAL A 215 -20.14 -2.15 3.13
CA VAL A 215 -21.11 -2.44 4.18
C VAL A 215 -20.86 -3.87 4.65
N ASN A 216 -20.58 -4.06 5.95
CA ASN A 216 -20.39 -5.39 6.49
C ASN A 216 -21.67 -6.21 6.32
N SER A 217 -21.58 -7.34 5.63
CA SER A 217 -22.70 -8.26 5.45
C SER A 217 -23.09 -8.88 6.80
N TYR A 218 -24.39 -9.05 7.03
CA TYR A 218 -24.96 -9.72 8.23
C TYR A 218 -24.73 -9.02 9.59
N TYR A 219 -24.23 -7.79 9.59
CA TYR A 219 -24.13 -6.95 10.79
C TYR A 219 -24.96 -5.68 10.66
N ARG A 220 -25.45 -5.15 11.79
CA ARG A 220 -26.10 -3.84 11.81
C ARG A 220 -25.06 -2.76 11.47
N ASN A 221 -25.31 -2.02 10.39
CA ASN A 221 -24.47 -0.90 10.00
C ASN A 221 -25.19 0.42 10.37
N THR A 222 -24.62 1.18 11.30
CA THR A 222 -25.07 2.55 11.60
C THR A 222 -24.20 3.52 10.80
N ARG A 223 -24.77 4.11 9.75
CA ARG A 223 -24.13 5.17 8.96
C ARG A 223 -24.88 6.47 9.25
N ALA A 224 -24.24 7.40 9.97
CA ALA A 224 -24.84 8.68 10.33
C ALA A 224 -24.72 9.67 9.16
N ASN A 225 -25.79 10.42 8.90
CA ASN A 225 -25.70 11.68 8.15
C ASN A 225 -24.97 12.68 9.04
N GLY A 226 -23.70 12.94 8.74
CA GLY A 226 -22.91 13.95 9.42
C GLY A 226 -23.32 15.34 8.95
N SER A 227 -24.41 15.90 9.46
CA SER A 227 -24.58 17.35 9.50
C SER A 227 -23.73 17.89 10.65
N ASN A 228 -22.47 18.21 10.38
CA ASN A 228 -21.71 19.10 11.27
C ASN A 228 -22.26 20.52 11.12
N LEU A 229 -23.41 20.76 11.76
CA LEU A 229 -23.92 22.08 12.07
C LEU A 229 -23.78 22.27 13.57
N TYR A 230 -22.59 22.58 14.08
CA TYR A 230 -22.42 23.39 15.29
C TYR A 230 -21.00 24.02 15.30
N ARG A 231 -21.01 25.35 15.13
CA ARG A 231 -20.01 26.40 15.46
C ARG A 231 -18.52 26.12 15.33
#